data_AF-A0A4Z0L7C9-F1
#
_entry.id   AF-A0A4Z0L7C9-F1
#
_cell.length_a   1.000
_cell.length_b   1.000
_cell.length_c   1.000
_cell.angle_alpha   90.00
_cell.angle_beta   90.00
_cell.angle_gamma   90.00
#
_symmetry.space_group_name_H-M   'P 1'
#
loop_
_entity.id
_entity.type
_entity.pdbx_description
1 polymer ?
#
loop_
_entity_poly.entity_id
_entity_poly.type
_entity_poly.pdbx_seq_one_letter_code
_entity_poly.pdbx_strand_id
1 'polypeptide(L)'
;MTREIKTSKDVRDLGGNPKDADNYKEKLVKLIPSEIITAYVTIYGLVTGLKSQHENIILWIVIGILFFITPLYSVKVSRVTKKSQIIYTTFGFLIWAFATGSPIKEIDTVPVSFIASVILILYTLFIPIVYMENPVKPNSEL
;
A
#
# COMPACT_ATOMS: atom_id res chain seq x y z
N MET A 1 -2.34 17.95 3.54
CA MET A 1 -2.05 17.67 2.12
C MET A 1 -2.87 16.45 1.72
N THR A 2 -3.61 16.50 0.61
CA THR A 2 -4.39 15.36 0.10
C THR A 2 -3.43 14.31 -0.48
N ARG A 3 -3.48 13.05 -0.01
CA ARG A 3 -2.61 11.97 -0.54
C ARG A 3 -3.19 11.29 -1.78
N GLU A 4 -4.25 11.86 -2.35
CA GLU A 4 -4.86 11.34 -3.56
C GLU A 4 -3.93 11.49 -4.77
N ILE A 5 -3.88 10.45 -5.59
CA ILE A 5 -3.06 10.42 -6.80
C ILE A 5 -3.74 11.21 -7.92
N LYS A 6 -3.04 12.17 -8.49
CA LYS A 6 -3.45 12.92 -9.69
C LYS A 6 -2.85 12.28 -10.93
N THR A 7 -3.69 11.80 -11.84
CA THR A 7 -3.25 11.31 -13.16
C THR A 7 -3.30 12.44 -14.18
N SER A 8 -2.59 12.29 -15.30
CA SER A 8 -2.62 13.27 -16.39
C SER A 8 -4.02 13.48 -16.95
N LYS A 9 -4.88 12.46 -16.90
CA LYS A 9 -6.29 12.59 -17.27
C LYS A 9 -7.04 13.50 -16.29
N ASP A 10 -6.94 13.25 -14.99
CA ASP A 10 -7.61 14.09 -13.98
C ASP A 10 -7.18 15.56 -14.07
N VAL A 11 -5.88 15.81 -14.28
CA VAL A 11 -5.37 17.18 -14.38
C VAL A 11 -5.90 17.87 -15.64
N ARG A 12 -6.00 17.16 -16.77
CA ARG A 12 -6.59 17.71 -18.01
C ARG A 12 -8.09 17.96 -17.87
N ASP A 13 -8.83 17.05 -17.24
CA ASP A 13 -10.28 17.20 -17.01
C ASP A 13 -10.59 18.42 -16.13
N LEU A 14 -9.64 18.83 -15.28
CA LEU A 14 -9.70 20.02 -14.44
C LEU A 14 -9.14 21.29 -15.12
N GLY A 15 -8.73 21.21 -16.40
CA GLY A 15 -8.13 22.33 -17.13
C GLY A 15 -6.70 22.70 -16.70
N GLY A 16 -6.01 21.83 -15.97
CA GLY A 16 -4.65 22.03 -15.49
C GLY A 16 -3.55 21.60 -16.47
N ASN A 17 -2.29 21.87 -16.13
CA ASN A 17 -1.15 21.50 -16.96
C ASN A 17 -0.77 20.02 -16.70
N PRO A 18 -0.60 19.16 -17.72
CA PRO A 18 -0.19 17.76 -17.53
C PRO A 18 1.07 17.53 -16.69
N LYS A 19 1.93 18.55 -16.55
CA LYS A 19 3.11 18.53 -15.66
C LYS A 19 2.75 18.53 -14.17
N ASP A 20 1.52 18.91 -13.81
CA ASP A 20 1.01 18.91 -12.43
C ASP A 20 0.46 17.52 -12.02
N ALA A 21 0.50 16.54 -12.92
CA ALA A 21 0.16 15.15 -12.61
C ALA A 21 1.29 14.49 -11.81
N ASP A 22 0.92 13.54 -10.94
CA ASP A 22 1.90 12.92 -10.08
C ASP A 22 2.88 12.06 -10.90
N ASN A 23 4.18 12.27 -10.65
CA ASN A 23 5.23 11.44 -11.21
C ASN A 23 5.29 10.07 -10.51
N TYR A 24 6.10 9.14 -11.03
CA TYR A 24 6.24 7.79 -10.49
C TYR A 24 6.52 7.77 -8.98
N LYS A 25 7.44 8.62 -8.52
CA LYS A 25 7.85 8.69 -7.12
C LYS A 25 6.71 9.16 -6.22
N GLU A 26 5.97 10.17 -6.65
CA GLU A 26 4.81 10.69 -5.91
C GLU A 26 3.70 9.65 -5.80
N LYS A 27 3.41 8.92 -6.89
CA LYS A 27 2.45 7.82 -6.87
C LYS A 27 2.86 6.71 -5.91
N LEU A 28 4.12 6.27 -5.98
CA LEU A 28 4.66 5.24 -5.11
C LEU A 28 4.50 5.63 -3.63
N VAL A 29 4.89 6.86 -3.25
CA VAL A 29 4.77 7.34 -1.87
C VAL A 29 3.31 7.45 -1.41
N LYS A 30 2.38 7.80 -2.31
CA LYS A 30 0.94 7.89 -2.03
C LYS A 30 0.26 6.53 -1.89
N LEU A 31 0.85 5.47 -2.45
CA LEU A 31 0.31 4.10 -2.39
C LEU A 31 0.77 3.34 -1.15
N ILE A 32 1.88 3.74 -0.53
CA ILE A 32 2.43 3.11 0.67
C ILE A 32 1.70 3.62 1.94
N PRO A 33 1.01 2.76 2.70
CA PRO A 33 0.36 3.13 3.97
C PRO A 33 1.37 3.18 5.12
N SER A 34 2.29 4.13 5.07
CA SER A 34 3.42 4.25 6.00
C SER A 34 3.03 4.21 7.49
N GLU A 35 1.94 4.87 7.87
CA GLU A 35 1.48 4.95 9.26
C GLU A 35 0.97 3.61 9.77
N ILE A 36 0.21 2.88 8.94
CA ILE A 36 -0.32 1.56 9.29
C ILE A 36 0.80 0.52 9.35
N ILE A 37 1.74 0.60 8.41
CA ILE A 37 2.96 -0.21 8.41
C ILE A 37 3.75 0.00 9.71
N THR A 38 3.97 1.25 10.10
CA THR A 38 4.71 1.58 11.33
C THR A 38 4.00 1.05 12.57
N ALA A 39 2.67 1.19 12.63
CA ALA A 39 1.87 0.62 13.71
C ALA A 39 2.03 -0.91 13.78
N TYR A 40 1.97 -1.59 12.63
CA TYR A 40 2.14 -3.04 12.56
C TYR A 40 3.52 -3.49 13.05
N VAL A 41 4.60 -2.91 12.54
CA VAL A 41 5.99 -3.26 12.93
C VAL A 41 6.17 -3.10 14.43
N THR A 42 5.66 -2.00 14.98
CA THR A 42 5.75 -1.70 16.42
C THR A 42 5.02 -2.76 17.23
N ILE A 43 3.77 -3.08 16.87
CA ILE A 43 3.00 -4.11 17.57
C ILE A 43 3.65 -5.48 17.42
N TYR A 44 4.15 -5.84 16.23
CA TYR A 44 4.86 -7.08 15.99
C TYR A 44 6.07 -7.25 16.93
N GLY A 45 6.89 -6.20 17.07
CA GLY A 45 8.01 -6.19 18.02
C GLY A 45 7.57 -6.36 19.48
N LEU A 46 6.47 -5.73 19.88
CA LEU A 46 5.91 -5.88 21.22
C LEU A 46 5.40 -7.32 21.47
N VAL A 47 4.66 -7.89 20.52
CA VAL A 47 4.06 -9.23 20.66
C VAL A 47 5.13 -10.30 20.72
N THR A 48 6.12 -10.25 19.83
CA THR A 48 7.26 -11.20 19.80
C THR A 48 8.13 -11.08 21.05
N GLY A 49 8.29 -9.87 21.60
CA GLY A 49 9.00 -9.63 22.86
C GLY A 49 8.37 -10.30 24.08
N LEU A 50 7.06 -10.52 24.09
CA LEU A 50 6.34 -11.19 25.19
C LEU A 50 6.59 -12.70 25.24
N LYS A 51 7.10 -13.32 24.16
CA LYS A 51 7.31 -14.77 24.04
C LYS A 51 6.10 -15.62 24.46
N SER A 52 4.89 -15.13 24.15
CA SER A 52 3.63 -15.80 24.48
C SER A 52 3.33 -16.94 23.52
N GLN A 53 2.76 -18.03 24.02
CA GLN A 53 2.24 -19.13 23.19
C GLN A 53 1.10 -18.69 22.24
N HIS A 54 0.49 -17.52 22.48
CA HIS A 54 -0.62 -16.97 21.68
C HIS A 54 -0.16 -15.90 20.68
N GLU A 55 1.14 -15.71 20.46
CA GLU A 55 1.70 -14.72 19.52
C GLU A 55 0.99 -14.74 18.16
N ASN A 56 0.86 -15.92 17.53
CA ASN A 56 0.25 -16.04 16.21
C ASN A 56 -1.21 -15.55 16.18
N ILE A 57 -1.99 -15.87 17.20
CA ILE A 57 -3.41 -15.46 17.30
C ILE A 57 -3.49 -13.94 17.44
N ILE A 58 -2.63 -13.36 18.28
CA ILE A 58 -2.57 -11.91 18.49
C ILE A 58 -2.20 -11.21 17.18
N LEU A 59 -1.21 -11.71 16.44
CA LEU A 59 -0.81 -11.13 15.16
C LEU A 59 -1.93 -11.21 14.11
N TRP A 60 -2.67 -12.31 14.03
CA TRP A 60 -3.85 -12.40 13.15
C TRP A 60 -4.92 -11.36 13.49
N ILE A 61 -5.20 -11.16 14.78
CA ILE A 61 -6.15 -10.14 15.24
C ILE A 61 -5.66 -8.75 14.86
N VAL A 62 -4.38 -8.44 15.09
CA VAL A 62 -3.77 -7.16 14.76
C VAL A 62 -3.81 -6.89 13.24
N ILE A 63 -3.43 -7.87 12.42
CA ILE A 63 -3.53 -7.77 10.95
C ILE A 63 -4.98 -7.51 10.55
N GLY A 64 -5.94 -8.24 11.10
CA GLY A 64 -7.36 -8.05 10.82
C GLY A 64 -7.83 -6.64 11.15
N ILE A 65 -7.52 -6.15 12.34
CA ILE A 65 -7.88 -4.79 12.78
C ILE A 65 -7.24 -3.74 11.86
N LEU A 66 -5.94 -3.81 11.62
CA LEU A 66 -5.24 -2.84 10.78
C LEU A 66 -5.69 -2.90 9.31
N PHE A 67 -6.07 -4.08 8.82
CA PHE A 67 -6.64 -4.25 7.48
C PHE A 67 -7.95 -3.47 7.33
N PHE A 68 -8.84 -3.50 8.33
CA PHE A 68 -10.08 -2.68 8.31
C PHE A 68 -9.82 -1.20 8.57
N ILE A 69 -8.81 -0.86 9.38
CA ILE A 69 -8.43 0.54 9.64
C ILE A 69 -7.81 1.17 8.39
N THR A 70 -7.07 0.44 7.57
CA THR A 70 -6.38 0.97 6.36
C THR A 70 -7.30 1.72 5.39
N PRO A 71 -8.42 1.15 4.91
CA PRO A 71 -9.34 1.88 4.03
C PRO A 71 -10.04 3.03 4.76
N LEU A 72 -10.39 2.86 6.03
CA LEU A 72 -11.02 3.92 6.84
C LEU A 72 -10.09 5.12 7.02
N TYR A 73 -8.81 4.88 7.30
CA TYR A 73 -7.78 5.89 7.45
C TYR A 73 -7.49 6.58 6.11
N SER A 74 -7.44 5.82 5.01
CA SER A 74 -7.23 6.35 3.67
C SER A 74 -8.34 7.33 3.26
N VAL A 75 -9.59 7.02 3.57
CA VAL A 75 -10.74 7.90 3.27
C VAL A 75 -10.80 9.08 4.22
N LYS A 76 -10.75 8.86 5.54
CA LYS A 76 -11.00 9.93 6.53
C LYS A 76 -9.81 10.86 6.74
N VAL A 77 -8.60 10.31 6.81
CA VAL A 77 -7.39 11.07 7.15
C VAL A 77 -6.67 11.52 5.89
N SER A 78 -6.44 10.58 4.97
CA SER A 78 -5.72 10.88 3.72
C SER A 78 -6.59 11.51 2.63
N ARG A 79 -7.91 11.57 2.85
CA ARG A 79 -8.93 12.14 1.95
C ARG A 79 -8.87 11.58 0.53
N VAL A 80 -8.57 10.29 0.42
CA VAL A 80 -8.55 9.57 -0.86
C VAL A 80 -9.97 9.20 -1.24
N THR A 81 -10.41 9.62 -2.43
CA THR A 81 -11.75 9.29 -2.97
C THR A 81 -11.70 8.16 -4.00
N LYS A 82 -10.54 7.95 -4.62
CA LYS A 82 -10.31 6.89 -5.61
C LYS A 82 -10.34 5.49 -4.99
N LYS A 83 -11.36 4.71 -5.34
CA LYS A 83 -11.52 3.31 -4.90
C LYS A 83 -10.33 2.43 -5.26
N SER A 84 -9.75 2.60 -6.45
CA SER A 84 -8.56 1.86 -6.89
C SER A 84 -7.36 2.11 -5.97
N GLN A 85 -7.07 3.37 -5.63
CA GLN A 85 -6.00 3.72 -4.69
C GLN A 85 -6.21 3.06 -3.33
N ILE A 86 -7.44 3.11 -2.79
CA ILE A 86 -7.76 2.49 -1.50
C ILE A 86 -7.50 0.98 -1.53
N ILE A 87 -7.92 0.30 -2.61
CA ILE A 87 -7.73 -1.14 -2.78
C ILE A 87 -6.23 -1.47 -2.83
N TYR A 88 -5.45 -0.78 -3.65
CA TYR A 88 -4.01 -1.02 -3.76
C TYR A 88 -3.29 -0.72 -2.44
N THR A 89 -3.59 0.40 -1.78
CA THR A 89 -3.00 0.71 -0.47
C THR A 89 -3.34 -0.36 0.57
N THR A 90 -4.56 -0.90 0.55
CA THR A 90 -5.01 -1.93 1.50
C THR A 90 -4.34 -3.29 1.25
N PHE A 91 -4.21 -3.72 -0.01
CA PHE A 91 -3.46 -4.95 -0.34
C PHE A 91 -1.97 -4.79 -0.08
N GLY A 92 -1.41 -3.61 -0.38
CA GLY A 92 -0.03 -3.26 -0.07
C GLY A 92 0.27 -3.44 1.41
N PHE A 93 -0.64 -3.01 2.31
CA PHE A 93 -0.49 -3.25 3.74
C PHE A 93 -0.38 -4.74 4.08
N LEU A 94 -1.24 -5.61 3.55
CA LEU A 94 -1.18 -7.04 3.84
C LEU A 94 0.17 -7.62 3.44
N ILE A 95 0.60 -7.38 2.19
CA ILE A 95 1.88 -7.89 1.68
C ILE A 95 3.03 -7.43 2.58
N TRP A 96 3.00 -6.17 3.01
CA TRP A 96 4.00 -5.59 3.91
C TRP A 96 4.01 -6.24 5.30
N ALA A 97 2.82 -6.49 5.86
CA ALA A 97 2.68 -7.16 7.16
C ALA A 97 3.28 -8.57 7.12
N PHE A 98 2.95 -9.37 6.10
CA PHE A 98 3.51 -10.71 5.92
C PHE A 98 5.03 -10.71 5.65
N ALA A 99 5.54 -9.71 4.92
CA ALA A 99 6.97 -9.56 4.66
C ALA A 99 7.76 -9.27 5.95
N THR A 100 7.21 -8.45 6.84
CA THR A 100 7.90 -7.98 8.05
C THR A 100 7.84 -8.99 9.19
N GLY A 101 6.70 -9.64 9.35
CA GLY A 101 6.50 -10.58 10.43
C GLY A 101 5.19 -11.29 10.21
N SER A 102 5.22 -12.53 9.72
CA SER A 102 3.99 -13.27 9.48
C SER A 102 3.57 -14.06 10.74
N PRO A 103 2.26 -14.19 11.01
CA PRO A 103 1.75 -15.18 11.97
C PRO A 103 2.08 -16.63 11.56
N ILE A 104 2.37 -16.85 10.27
CA ILE A 104 2.76 -18.15 9.70
C ILE A 104 4.25 -18.08 9.41
N LYS A 105 5.04 -19.00 9.97
CA LYS A 105 6.50 -18.96 9.82
C LYS A 105 6.96 -19.47 8.45
N GLU A 106 6.43 -20.61 8.00
CA GLU A 106 6.88 -21.30 6.79
C GLU A 106 5.71 -21.94 6.02
N ILE A 107 5.86 -22.04 4.70
CA ILE A 107 5.02 -22.84 3.79
C ILE A 107 5.98 -23.73 3.00
N ASP A 108 5.78 -25.04 3.02
CA ASP A 108 6.62 -26.02 2.32
C ASP A 108 8.13 -25.80 2.56
N THR A 109 8.53 -25.60 3.82
CA THR A 109 9.92 -25.31 4.28
C THR A 109 10.49 -23.95 3.85
N VAL A 110 9.73 -23.14 3.12
CA VAL A 110 10.14 -21.79 2.73
C VAL A 110 9.56 -20.76 3.72
N PRO A 111 10.39 -19.87 4.30
CA PRO A 111 9.89 -18.80 5.16
C PRO A 111 8.89 -17.90 4.44
N VAL A 112 7.72 -17.70 5.05
CA VAL A 112 6.66 -16.85 4.47
C VAL A 112 7.16 -15.43 4.28
N SER A 113 7.97 -14.92 5.21
CA SER A 113 8.60 -13.60 5.11
C SER A 113 9.48 -13.45 3.88
N PHE A 114 10.15 -14.53 3.43
CA PHE A 114 10.96 -14.49 2.20
C PHE A 114 10.05 -14.32 0.98
N ILE A 115 9.04 -15.18 0.84
CA ILE A 115 8.08 -15.12 -0.28
C ILE A 115 7.38 -13.76 -0.30
N ALA A 116 6.88 -13.31 0.86
CA ALA A 116 6.18 -12.04 0.99
C ALA A 116 7.09 -10.84 0.70
N SER A 117 8.38 -10.89 1.05
CA SER A 117 9.35 -9.83 0.70
C SER A 117 9.60 -9.75 -0.80
N VAL A 118 9.72 -10.88 -1.49
CA VAL A 118 9.84 -10.91 -2.95
C VAL A 118 8.59 -10.32 -3.60
N ILE A 119 7.41 -10.76 -3.14
CA ILE A 119 6.13 -10.22 -3.60
C ILE A 119 6.05 -8.72 -3.32
N LEU A 120 6.49 -8.25 -2.16
CA LEU A 120 6.48 -6.84 -1.79
C LEU A 120 7.34 -5.99 -2.73
N ILE A 121 8.54 -6.45 -3.06
CA ILE A 121 9.44 -5.76 -4.01
C ILE A 121 8.76 -5.66 -5.37
N LEU A 122 8.24 -6.78 -5.89
CA LEU A 122 7.53 -6.79 -7.17
C LEU A 122 6.30 -5.87 -7.14
N TYR A 123 5.53 -5.91 -6.05
CA TYR A 123 4.34 -5.11 -5.84
C TYR A 123 4.66 -3.61 -5.88
N THR A 124 5.67 -3.18 -5.12
CA THR A 124 6.08 -1.76 -5.06
C THR A 124 6.60 -1.24 -6.40
N LEU A 125 7.27 -2.08 -7.20
CA LEU A 125 7.74 -1.71 -8.53
C LEU A 125 6.59 -1.65 -9.55
N PHE A 126 5.69 -2.63 -9.52
CA PHE A 126 4.67 -2.82 -10.53
C PHE A 126 3.45 -1.91 -10.35
N ILE A 127 2.99 -1.71 -9.12
CA ILE A 127 1.74 -1.00 -8.85
C ILE A 127 1.72 0.45 -9.36
N PRO A 128 2.77 1.27 -9.18
CA PRO A 128 2.77 2.63 -9.73
C PRO A 128 2.73 2.66 -11.26
N ILE A 129 3.25 1.62 -11.93
CA ILE A 129 3.20 1.46 -13.39
C ILE A 129 1.78 1.13 -13.84
N VAL A 130 1.10 0.20 -13.16
CA VAL A 130 -0.32 -0.10 -13.46
C VAL A 130 -1.21 1.11 -13.20
N TYR A 131 -0.89 1.90 -12.18
CA TYR A 131 -1.57 3.17 -11.89
C TYR A 131 -1.14 4.31 -12.84
N MET A 132 -0.16 4.07 -13.70
CA MET A 132 0.17 4.92 -14.85
C MET A 132 -0.77 4.56 -16.00
N GLU A 133 -2.05 4.85 -15.83
CA GLU A 133 -3.01 4.78 -16.94
C GLU A 133 -2.48 5.67 -18.08
N ASN A 134 -2.49 5.08 -19.29
CA ASN A 134 -1.73 5.47 -20.47
C ASN A 134 -1.48 6.99 -20.63
N PRO A 135 -0.24 7.42 -20.96
CA PRO A 135 -0.02 8.80 -21.35
C PRO A 135 -1.04 9.16 -22.42
N VAL A 136 -1.83 10.20 -22.19
CA VAL A 136 -2.76 10.63 -23.23
C VAL A 136 -1.90 10.99 -24.42
N LYS A 137 -2.12 10.28 -25.54
CA LYS A 137 -1.44 10.59 -26.80
C LYS A 137 -1.60 12.10 -27.01
N PRO A 138 -0.52 12.86 -27.22
CA PRO A 138 -0.66 14.25 -27.60
C PRO A 138 -1.62 14.23 -28.79
N ASN A 139 -2.68 15.04 -28.70
CA ASN A 139 -3.50 15.30 -29.87
C ASN A 139 -2.50 15.65 -30.96
N SER A 140 -2.48 14.88 -32.05
CA SER A 140 -1.90 15.35 -33.29
C SER A 140 -2.78 16.53 -33.71
N GLU A 141 -2.51 17.68 -33.13
CA GLU A 141 -3.01 18.95 -33.63
C GLU A 141 -2.37 19.10 -35.01
N LEU A 142 -3.21 18.80 -36.01
CA LEU A 142 -3.28 19.33 -37.37
C LEU A 142 -1.96 19.41 -38.16
#